data_AF-A0A7S0N3W7-F1
#
_entry.id   AF-A0A7S0N3W7-F1
#
_cell.length_a   1.000
_cell.length_b   1.000
_cell.length_c   1.000
_cell.angle_alpha   90.00
_cell.angle_beta   90.00
_cell.angle_gamma   90.00
#
_symmetry.space_group_name_H-M   'P 1'
#
loop_
_entity.id
_entity.type
_entity.pdbx_description
1 polymer ?
#
loop_
_entity_poly.entity_id
_entity_poly.type
_entity_poly.pdbx_seq_one_letter_code
_entity_poly.pdbx_strand_id
1 'polypeptide(L)'
;QPRHFSCIDGRHDNEIVATPAGDMGIFLSSAFVFIDTSGSPADFSLPRVKGLLSDFIRTFRSKTTRFYYHTDEHTLEHLVAVLKNHSMDAEEAERYMHVCDDNFAPHDDADRETILRLLSDPEHGIGCGHVKYMAKYPAEYGISNGTFVTNTVRALWELKWGELRDYIHVDPLGHDHSEQAVLSITSIEGCPGFTPLITQRTAAADGPPDNDALYAGQIFANHDFSVKMIRDKVAEYYTRMDGMTADLSAEAFRAALDALADSKQLMASAARLAQNRPLYNATIVGKTYIPDY
;
A
#
# COMPACT_ATOMS: atom_id res chain seq x y z
N GLN A 1 17.52 7.59 -0.95
CA GLN A 1 16.55 6.64 -0.38
C GLN A 1 15.22 6.89 -1.07
N PRO A 2 14.47 5.84 -1.46
CA PRO A 2 13.11 6.02 -1.95
C PRO A 2 12.28 6.77 -0.90
N ARG A 3 11.40 7.68 -1.34
CA ARG A 3 10.62 8.52 -0.42
C ARG A 3 9.57 7.71 0.36
N HIS A 4 9.18 6.54 -0.16
CA HIS A 4 8.21 5.58 0.36
C HIS A 4 8.34 4.25 -0.42
N PHE A 5 7.67 3.19 0.04
CA PHE A 5 7.38 2.04 -0.81
C PHE A 5 6.04 2.26 -1.52
N SER A 6 6.03 2.14 -2.85
CA SER A 6 4.83 2.24 -3.69
C SER A 6 4.21 0.86 -3.91
N CYS A 7 3.02 0.82 -4.52
CA CYS A 7 2.38 -0.45 -4.87
C CYS A 7 3.15 -1.15 -6.01
N ILE A 8 2.93 -2.46 -6.16
CA ILE A 8 3.37 -3.19 -7.36
C ILE A 8 2.58 -2.83 -8.62
N ASP A 9 1.51 -2.03 -8.50
CA ASP A 9 0.55 -1.67 -9.54
C ASP A 9 1.21 -1.09 -10.79
N GLY A 10 0.98 -1.69 -11.96
CA GLY A 10 1.73 -1.38 -13.18
C GLY A 10 1.47 0.01 -13.78
N ARG A 11 0.54 0.79 -13.19
CA ARG A 11 0.13 2.11 -13.67
C ARG A 11 1.05 3.25 -13.23
N HIS A 12 2.02 2.97 -12.36
CA HIS A 12 3.03 3.96 -11.96
C HIS A 12 3.90 4.43 -13.14
N ASP A 13 4.03 5.74 -13.27
CA ASP A 13 4.78 6.46 -14.31
C ASP A 13 6.20 6.86 -13.89
N ASN A 14 6.45 6.86 -12.58
CA ASN A 14 7.71 7.22 -11.97
C ASN A 14 8.55 5.99 -11.63
N GLU A 15 9.85 6.21 -11.43
CA GLU A 15 10.77 5.19 -10.94
C GLU A 15 10.51 4.96 -9.43
N ILE A 16 10.13 3.74 -9.05
CA ILE A 16 9.69 3.44 -7.67
C ILE A 16 10.37 2.20 -7.09
N VAL A 17 10.31 2.08 -5.76
CA VAL A 17 10.52 0.83 -5.04
C VAL A 17 9.16 0.32 -4.61
N ALA A 18 8.84 -0.90 -5.02
CA ALA A 18 7.50 -1.42 -4.96
C ALA A 18 7.40 -2.71 -4.14
N THR A 19 6.29 -2.83 -3.42
CA THR A 19 5.84 -4.01 -2.67
C THR A 19 4.31 -4.07 -2.74
N PRO A 20 3.65 -5.22 -2.56
CA PRO A 20 2.19 -5.24 -2.60
C PRO A 20 1.59 -4.20 -1.64
N ALA A 21 0.74 -3.31 -2.16
CA ALA A 21 0.17 -2.16 -1.45
C ALA A 21 1.17 -1.15 -0.81
N GLY A 22 2.45 -1.16 -1.19
CA GLY A 22 3.42 -0.17 -0.70
C GLY A 22 3.57 -0.17 0.82
N ASP A 23 3.71 1.02 1.39
CA ASP A 23 3.76 1.22 2.84
C ASP A 23 2.55 0.64 3.58
N MET A 24 1.36 0.75 2.97
CA MET A 24 0.12 0.20 3.52
C MET A 24 0.19 -1.32 3.66
N GLY A 25 0.74 -2.03 2.67
CA GLY A 25 0.89 -3.49 2.75
C GLY A 25 1.86 -3.93 3.84
N ILE A 26 2.96 -3.20 4.01
CA ILE A 26 3.92 -3.43 5.11
C ILE A 26 3.22 -3.22 6.46
N PHE A 27 2.47 -2.13 6.61
CA PHE A 27 1.72 -1.84 7.83
C PHE A 27 0.68 -2.93 8.12
N LEU A 28 -0.20 -3.25 7.16
CA LEU A 28 -1.26 -4.25 7.33
C LEU A 28 -0.71 -5.59 7.80
N SER A 29 0.36 -6.07 7.16
CA SER A 29 0.99 -7.35 7.50
C SER A 29 1.58 -7.33 8.92
N SER A 30 2.35 -6.28 9.23
CA SER A 30 3.08 -6.20 10.48
C SER A 30 2.19 -5.89 11.67
N ALA A 31 1.22 -4.98 11.53
CA ALA A 31 0.23 -4.71 12.55
C ALA A 31 -0.66 -5.92 12.83
N PHE A 32 -1.04 -6.70 11.79
CA PHE A 32 -1.78 -7.95 12.01
C PHE A 32 -0.97 -8.96 12.82
N VAL A 33 0.29 -9.24 12.44
CA VAL A 33 1.17 -10.14 13.20
C VAL A 33 1.32 -9.65 14.64
N PHE A 34 1.52 -8.35 14.84
CA PHE A 34 1.63 -7.77 16.17
C PHE A 34 0.36 -8.01 17.02
N ILE A 35 -0.82 -7.69 16.50
CA ILE A 35 -2.08 -7.86 17.25
C ILE A 35 -2.34 -9.35 17.53
N ASP A 36 -2.14 -10.22 16.53
CA ASP A 36 -2.41 -11.66 16.60
C ASP A 36 -1.43 -12.40 17.54
N THR A 37 -0.22 -11.86 17.74
CA THR A 37 0.81 -12.46 18.63
C THR A 37 0.96 -11.76 19.97
N SER A 38 0.45 -10.53 20.13
CA SER A 38 0.37 -9.88 21.44
C SER A 38 -0.57 -10.70 22.33
N GLY A 39 -0.05 -11.35 23.38
CA GLY A 39 -0.77 -12.34 24.21
C GLY A 39 -1.95 -11.84 25.05
N SER A 40 -2.62 -10.77 24.62
CA SER A 40 -3.94 -10.34 25.06
C SER A 40 -4.99 -10.78 24.02
N PRO A 41 -6.30 -10.69 24.30
CA PRO A 41 -7.30 -10.87 23.24
C PRO A 41 -6.99 -9.92 22.09
N ALA A 42 -6.89 -10.48 20.88
CA ALA A 42 -6.56 -9.73 19.68
C ALA A 42 -7.60 -8.61 19.44
N ASP A 43 -7.18 -7.35 19.60
CA ASP A 43 -8.03 -6.17 19.42
C ASP A 43 -7.77 -5.54 18.04
N PHE A 44 -8.66 -5.85 17.09
CA PHE A 44 -8.66 -5.29 15.74
C PHE A 44 -9.61 -4.09 15.59
N SER A 45 -10.00 -3.44 16.70
CA SER A 45 -10.90 -2.29 16.67
C SER A 45 -10.26 -1.07 15.98
N LEU A 46 -11.11 -0.19 15.43
CA LEU A 46 -10.68 1.03 14.77
C LEU A 46 -9.76 1.91 15.65
N PRO A 47 -10.05 2.19 16.94
CA PRO A 47 -9.16 2.98 17.79
C PRO A 47 -7.77 2.37 17.93
N ARG A 48 -7.69 1.03 18.12
CA ARG A 48 -6.41 0.33 18.25
C ARG A 48 -5.61 0.38 16.96
N VAL A 49 -6.23 0.05 15.83
CA VAL A 49 -5.60 0.07 14.51
C VAL A 49 -5.13 1.48 14.14
N LYS A 50 -5.95 2.51 14.41
CA LYS A 50 -5.59 3.91 14.17
C LYS A 50 -4.40 4.36 15.02
N GLY A 51 -4.35 3.96 16.30
CA GLY A 51 -3.20 4.22 17.16
C GLY A 51 -1.92 3.63 16.59
N LEU A 52 -1.96 2.34 16.22
CA LEU A 52 -0.84 1.65 15.60
C LEU A 52 -0.39 2.29 14.28
N LEU A 53 -1.34 2.68 13.42
CA LEU A 53 -1.03 3.34 12.14
C LEU A 53 -0.40 4.71 12.36
N SER A 54 -0.94 5.51 13.29
CA SER A 54 -0.37 6.80 13.66
C SER A 54 1.08 6.66 14.16
N ASP A 55 1.32 5.73 15.07
CA ASP A 55 2.66 5.51 15.64
C ASP A 55 3.63 4.99 14.59
N PHE A 56 3.18 4.09 13.70
CA PHE A 56 3.97 3.61 12.57
C PHE A 56 4.37 4.74 11.63
N ILE A 57 3.42 5.59 11.21
CA ILE A 57 3.69 6.75 10.35
C ILE A 57 4.67 7.71 11.03
N ARG A 58 4.47 8.04 12.30
CA ARG A 58 5.37 8.95 13.04
C ARG A 58 6.78 8.38 13.21
N THR A 59 6.91 7.06 13.27
CA THR A 59 8.19 6.37 13.44
C THR A 59 8.97 6.30 12.12
N PHE A 60 8.30 5.93 11.04
CA PHE A 60 8.97 5.59 9.78
C PHE A 60 8.89 6.66 8.70
N ARG A 61 8.03 7.67 8.87
CA ARG A 61 7.73 8.66 7.83
C ARG A 61 7.91 10.08 8.32
N SER A 62 8.03 10.99 7.37
CA SER A 62 8.19 12.42 7.60
C SER A 62 7.43 13.21 6.53
N LYS A 63 7.41 14.53 6.64
CA LYS A 63 6.76 15.38 5.63
C LYS A 63 7.41 15.27 4.23
N THR A 64 8.68 14.87 4.15
CA THR A 64 9.42 14.67 2.89
C THR A 64 9.46 13.21 2.44
N THR A 65 9.18 12.28 3.36
CA THR A 65 9.08 10.84 3.13
C THR A 65 7.73 10.36 3.65
N ARG A 66 6.67 10.72 2.93
CA ARG A 66 5.28 10.50 3.34
C ARG A 66 4.90 9.03 3.26
N PHE A 67 4.03 8.57 4.15
CA PHE A 67 3.38 7.27 4.08
C PHE A 67 2.54 7.18 2.81
N TYR A 68 2.80 6.17 1.99
CA TYR A 68 2.12 5.98 0.72
C TYR A 68 0.90 5.06 0.84
N TYR A 69 -0.18 5.48 0.18
CA TYR A 69 -1.32 4.65 -0.19
C TYR A 69 -1.77 5.08 -1.59
N HIS A 70 -2.53 4.24 -2.30
CA HIS A 70 -3.13 4.64 -3.55
C HIS A 70 -4.56 4.16 -3.69
N THR A 71 -5.29 4.86 -4.52
CA THR A 71 -6.56 4.45 -5.11
C THR A 71 -6.42 4.53 -6.63
N ASP A 72 -7.53 4.52 -7.36
CA ASP A 72 -7.56 4.79 -8.78
C ASP A 72 -8.75 5.65 -9.19
N GLU A 73 -8.63 6.28 -10.36
CA GLU A 73 -9.64 7.17 -10.93
C GLU A 73 -11.01 6.47 -11.08
N HIS A 74 -11.04 5.24 -11.58
CA HIS A 74 -12.28 4.45 -11.73
C HIS A 74 -13.03 4.25 -10.41
N THR A 75 -12.28 3.98 -9.34
CA THR A 75 -12.85 3.83 -7.99
C THR A 75 -13.39 5.16 -7.47
N LEU A 76 -12.71 6.28 -7.76
CA LEU A 76 -13.18 7.61 -7.39
C LEU A 76 -14.44 8.01 -8.18
N GLU A 77 -14.48 7.74 -9.49
CA GLU A 77 -15.66 7.97 -10.33
C GLU A 77 -16.87 7.16 -9.83
N HIS A 78 -16.65 5.89 -9.48
CA HIS A 78 -17.68 5.04 -8.89
C HIS A 78 -18.14 5.57 -7.53
N LEU A 79 -17.22 6.03 -6.67
CA LEU A 79 -17.57 6.68 -5.40
C LEU A 79 -18.49 7.88 -5.62
N VAL A 80 -18.15 8.77 -6.57
CA VAL A 80 -18.99 9.93 -6.92
C VAL A 80 -20.37 9.50 -7.42
N ALA A 81 -20.45 8.46 -8.25
CA ALA A 81 -21.72 7.92 -8.72
C ALA A 81 -22.58 7.37 -7.56
N VAL A 82 -21.98 6.67 -6.60
CA VAL A 82 -22.66 6.16 -5.40
C VAL A 82 -23.17 7.30 -4.53
N LEU A 83 -22.40 8.38 -4.37
CA LEU A 83 -22.80 9.55 -3.59
C LEU A 83 -24.01 10.26 -4.18
N LYS A 84 -24.03 10.47 -5.50
CA LYS A 84 -25.20 11.01 -6.22
C LYS A 84 -26.44 10.15 -6.00
N ASN A 85 -26.29 8.82 -6.03
CA ASN A 85 -27.38 7.88 -5.77
C ASN A 85 -27.85 7.91 -4.30
N HIS A 86 -27.01 8.35 -3.37
CA HIS A 86 -27.33 8.52 -1.95
C HIS A 86 -27.88 9.92 -1.61
N SER A 87 -28.42 10.64 -2.61
CA SER A 87 -29.03 11.97 -2.45
C SER A 87 -28.08 13.09 -2.03
N MET A 88 -26.75 12.89 -2.18
CA MET A 88 -25.80 14.00 -2.15
C MET A 88 -26.00 14.86 -3.40
N ASP A 89 -25.90 16.17 -3.26
CA ASP A 89 -25.97 17.08 -4.40
C ASP A 89 -24.89 16.74 -5.44
N ALA A 90 -25.18 16.94 -6.73
CA ALA A 90 -24.26 16.54 -7.79
C ALA A 90 -22.95 17.33 -7.75
N GLU A 91 -23.00 18.63 -7.48
CA GLU A 91 -21.80 19.47 -7.37
C GLU A 91 -20.98 19.07 -6.13
N GLU A 92 -21.66 18.75 -5.04
CA GLU A 92 -21.03 18.27 -3.81
C GLU A 92 -20.34 16.92 -4.00
N ALA A 93 -21.00 15.97 -4.68
CA ALA A 93 -20.45 14.65 -4.96
C ALA A 93 -19.20 14.74 -5.85
N GLU A 94 -19.19 15.59 -6.88
CA GLU A 94 -18.05 15.76 -7.79
C GLU A 94 -16.76 16.21 -7.07
N ARG A 95 -16.88 16.93 -5.95
CA ARG A 95 -15.71 17.32 -5.15
C ARG A 95 -14.91 16.12 -4.65
N TYR A 96 -15.53 14.95 -4.48
CA TYR A 96 -14.85 13.74 -4.02
C TYR A 96 -13.95 13.10 -5.08
N MET A 97 -13.96 13.55 -6.33
CA MET A 97 -12.87 13.26 -7.28
C MET A 97 -11.51 13.77 -6.77
N HIS A 98 -11.52 14.81 -5.94
CA HIS A 98 -10.34 15.44 -5.37
C HIS A 98 -10.06 14.99 -3.93
N VAL A 99 -10.62 13.87 -3.48
CA VAL A 99 -10.49 13.39 -2.09
C VAL A 99 -9.03 13.11 -1.67
N CYS A 100 -8.16 12.85 -2.65
CA CYS A 100 -6.73 12.59 -2.44
C CYS A 100 -5.89 13.87 -2.27
N ASP A 101 -6.44 15.04 -2.60
CA ASP A 101 -5.71 16.31 -2.54
C ASP A 101 -5.29 16.65 -1.11
N ASP A 102 -4.10 17.24 -0.96
CA ASP A 102 -3.55 17.60 0.36
C ASP A 102 -4.45 18.57 1.13
N ASN A 103 -5.21 19.41 0.44
CA ASN A 103 -6.09 20.40 1.02
C ASN A 103 -7.55 19.93 1.16
N PHE A 104 -7.88 18.71 0.74
CA PHE A 104 -9.24 18.19 0.86
C PHE A 104 -9.66 18.02 2.33
N ALA A 105 -10.92 18.30 2.61
CA ALA A 105 -11.60 17.96 3.86
C ALA A 105 -13.11 17.83 3.59
N PRO A 106 -13.80 16.85 4.21
CA PRO A 106 -15.26 16.82 4.22
C PRO A 106 -15.84 18.11 4.84
N HIS A 107 -17.02 18.53 4.38
CA HIS A 107 -17.65 19.77 4.83
C HIS A 107 -18.15 19.69 6.27
N ASP A 108 -18.78 18.58 6.65
CA ASP A 108 -19.29 18.34 7.99
C ASP A 108 -19.04 16.90 8.48
N ASP A 109 -19.39 16.65 9.75
CA ASP A 109 -19.19 15.36 10.41
C ASP A 109 -20.12 14.25 9.87
N ALA A 110 -21.32 14.60 9.39
CA ALA A 110 -22.27 13.62 8.88
C ALA A 110 -21.83 13.08 7.51
N ASP A 111 -21.35 13.98 6.64
CA ASP A 111 -20.69 13.63 5.40
C ASP A 111 -19.44 12.82 5.67
N ARG A 112 -18.60 13.28 6.61
CA ARG A 112 -17.36 12.59 6.97
C ARG A 112 -17.60 11.13 7.30
N GLU A 113 -18.59 10.80 8.12
CA GLU A 113 -18.89 9.41 8.48
C GLU A 113 -19.33 8.59 7.26
N THR A 114 -20.24 9.16 6.46
CA THR A 114 -20.76 8.50 5.24
C THR A 114 -19.64 8.19 4.26
N ILE A 115 -18.74 9.16 4.06
CA ILE A 115 -17.62 9.03 3.14
C ILE A 115 -16.57 8.08 3.69
N LEU A 116 -16.23 8.15 4.98
CA LEU A 116 -15.29 7.20 5.59
C LEU A 116 -15.77 5.77 5.44
N ARG A 117 -17.07 5.53 5.59
CA ARG A 117 -17.66 4.21 5.34
C ARG A 117 -17.45 3.77 3.88
N LEU A 118 -17.73 4.64 2.91
CA LEU A 118 -17.59 4.29 1.49
C LEU A 118 -16.13 4.14 1.06
N LEU A 119 -15.23 5.02 1.51
CA LEU A 119 -13.79 4.97 1.25
C LEU A 119 -13.11 3.71 1.82
N SER A 120 -13.68 3.13 2.87
CA SER A 120 -13.18 1.90 3.50
C SER A 120 -13.95 0.64 3.07
N ASP A 121 -14.95 0.79 2.20
CA ASP A 121 -15.71 -0.33 1.66
C ASP A 121 -14.99 -0.91 0.42
N PRO A 122 -14.65 -2.21 0.41
CA PRO A 122 -14.01 -2.84 -0.74
C PRO A 122 -14.86 -2.87 -2.02
N GLU A 123 -16.16 -2.60 -1.96
CA GLU A 123 -17.03 -2.48 -3.13
C GLU A 123 -17.09 -1.06 -3.70
N HIS A 124 -16.68 -0.04 -2.93
CA HIS A 124 -16.91 1.36 -3.30
C HIS A 124 -15.66 2.23 -3.33
N GLY A 125 -14.75 2.11 -2.38
CA GLY A 125 -13.71 3.13 -2.17
C GLY A 125 -12.27 2.65 -2.08
N ILE A 126 -12.03 1.33 -2.07
CA ILE A 126 -10.68 0.77 -2.07
C ILE A 126 -10.22 0.47 -3.50
N GLY A 127 -9.41 1.35 -4.08
CA GLY A 127 -8.85 1.18 -5.43
C GLY A 127 -7.64 0.25 -5.50
N CYS A 128 -6.77 0.26 -4.48
CA CYS A 128 -5.62 -0.66 -4.42
C CYS A 128 -6.08 -2.12 -4.45
N GLY A 129 -5.83 -2.83 -5.56
CA GLY A 129 -6.29 -4.22 -5.75
C GLY A 129 -5.85 -5.17 -4.64
N HIS A 130 -4.63 -5.01 -4.13
CA HIS A 130 -4.12 -5.81 -3.01
C HIS A 130 -4.95 -5.60 -1.73
N VAL A 131 -5.19 -4.35 -1.33
CA VAL A 131 -5.96 -4.01 -0.13
C VAL A 131 -7.44 -4.35 -0.31
N LYS A 132 -7.99 -4.11 -1.50
CA LYS A 132 -9.38 -4.43 -1.86
C LYS A 132 -9.66 -5.91 -1.67
N TYR A 133 -8.84 -6.78 -2.28
CA TYR A 133 -9.05 -8.22 -2.19
C TYR A 133 -8.70 -8.78 -0.81
N MET A 134 -7.75 -8.17 -0.10
CA MET A 134 -7.49 -8.50 1.30
C MET A 134 -8.72 -8.22 2.19
N ALA A 135 -9.45 -7.13 1.95
CA ALA A 135 -10.70 -6.81 2.65
C ALA A 135 -11.86 -7.74 2.23
N LYS A 136 -11.98 -8.09 0.95
CA LYS A 136 -13.05 -9.00 0.46
C LYS A 136 -12.85 -10.45 0.89
N TYR A 137 -11.60 -10.92 0.92
CA TYR A 137 -11.25 -12.33 1.10
C TYR A 137 -10.20 -12.52 2.22
N PRO A 138 -10.44 -12.02 3.44
CA PRO A 138 -9.43 -11.94 4.50
C PRO A 138 -8.80 -13.30 4.84
N ALA A 139 -9.59 -14.37 4.83
CA ALA A 139 -9.11 -15.72 5.11
C ALA A 139 -8.05 -16.21 4.10
N GLU A 140 -8.20 -15.89 2.80
CA GLU A 140 -7.22 -16.23 1.76
C GLU A 140 -5.90 -15.48 1.95
N TYR A 141 -5.98 -14.28 2.53
CA TYR A 141 -4.84 -13.43 2.87
C TYR A 141 -4.24 -13.73 4.26
N GLY A 142 -4.74 -14.77 4.94
CA GLY A 142 -4.26 -15.16 6.27
C GLY A 142 -4.69 -14.22 7.40
N ILE A 143 -5.74 -13.42 7.20
CA ILE A 143 -6.28 -12.48 8.17
C ILE A 143 -7.52 -13.11 8.82
N SER A 144 -7.46 -13.30 10.13
CA SER A 144 -8.53 -13.93 10.92
C SER A 144 -9.73 -13.01 11.17
N ASN A 145 -9.53 -11.69 11.14
CA ASN A 145 -10.57 -10.69 11.35
C ASN A 145 -10.82 -9.86 10.09
N GLY A 146 -11.96 -10.06 9.44
CA GLY A 146 -12.30 -9.37 8.18
C GLY A 146 -12.46 -7.86 8.29
N THR A 147 -12.74 -7.32 9.48
CA THR A 147 -12.88 -5.85 9.68
C THR A 147 -11.54 -5.13 9.86
N PHE A 148 -10.44 -5.86 10.08
CA PHE A 148 -9.12 -5.25 10.30
C PHE A 148 -8.68 -4.37 9.12
N VAL A 149 -8.88 -4.85 7.89
CA VAL A 149 -8.44 -4.15 6.68
C VAL A 149 -9.29 -2.90 6.46
N THR A 150 -10.61 -3.00 6.58
CA THR A 150 -11.53 -1.86 6.44
C THR A 150 -11.30 -0.82 7.55
N ASN A 151 -11.06 -1.25 8.79
CA ASN A 151 -10.68 -0.36 9.89
C ASN A 151 -9.35 0.34 9.62
N THR A 152 -8.38 -0.34 8.99
CA THR A 152 -7.09 0.25 8.63
C THR A 152 -7.25 1.34 7.56
N VAL A 153 -8.01 1.07 6.49
CA VAL A 153 -8.28 2.06 5.44
C VAL A 153 -9.05 3.25 6.01
N ARG A 154 -10.04 3.00 6.85
CA ARG A 154 -10.77 4.06 7.55
C ARG A 154 -9.85 4.92 8.42
N ALA A 155 -8.96 4.28 9.20
CA ALA A 155 -7.99 4.97 10.03
C ALA A 155 -7.04 5.85 9.19
N LEU A 156 -6.58 5.37 8.03
CA LEU A 156 -5.75 6.14 7.11
C LEU A 156 -6.44 7.46 6.72
N TRP A 157 -7.71 7.40 6.29
CA TRP A 157 -8.45 8.60 5.89
C TRP A 157 -8.71 9.55 7.06
N GLU A 158 -9.03 9.02 8.24
CA GLU A 158 -9.15 9.85 9.45
C GLU A 158 -7.86 10.59 9.78
N LEU A 159 -6.70 9.93 9.64
CA LEU A 159 -5.38 10.50 9.87
C LEU A 159 -4.98 11.49 8.77
N LYS A 160 -5.31 11.18 7.49
CA LYS A 160 -5.03 12.04 6.33
C LYS A 160 -5.79 13.36 6.38
N TRP A 161 -7.05 13.35 6.78
CA TRP A 161 -7.81 14.62 6.92
C TRP A 161 -7.51 15.36 8.22
N GLY A 162 -6.92 14.67 9.20
CA GLY A 162 -6.59 15.20 10.52
C GLY A 162 -5.10 15.41 10.74
N GLU A 163 -4.58 14.83 11.83
CA GLU A 163 -3.29 15.18 12.43
C GLU A 163 -2.05 14.78 11.61
N LEU A 164 -2.19 13.84 10.66
CA LEU A 164 -1.09 13.33 9.83
C LEU A 164 -1.22 13.71 8.35
N ARG A 165 -2.01 14.75 8.04
CA ARG A 165 -2.24 15.24 6.66
C ARG A 165 -0.96 15.37 5.82
N ASP A 166 0.06 16.02 6.38
CA ASP A 166 1.34 16.28 5.70
C ASP A 166 2.26 15.06 5.64
N TYR A 167 1.91 13.98 6.35
CA TYR A 167 2.70 12.75 6.47
C TYR A 167 2.15 11.64 5.60
N ILE A 168 0.97 11.80 5.00
CA ILE A 168 0.31 10.78 4.18
C ILE A 168 0.14 11.32 2.76
N HIS A 169 0.59 10.53 1.79
CA HIS A 169 0.36 10.74 0.37
C HIS A 169 -0.59 9.65 -0.15
N VAL A 170 -1.70 10.08 -0.75
CA VAL A 170 -2.63 9.18 -1.46
C VAL A 170 -2.51 9.48 -2.94
N ASP A 171 -2.17 8.48 -3.72
CA ASP A 171 -1.98 8.57 -5.17
C ASP A 171 -3.23 8.08 -5.90
N PRO A 172 -3.95 8.92 -6.67
CA PRO A 172 -5.06 8.47 -7.51
C PRO A 172 -4.51 7.97 -8.85
N LEU A 173 -4.22 6.67 -8.95
CA LEU A 173 -3.67 6.11 -10.19
C LEU A 173 -4.70 6.19 -11.33
N GLY A 174 -4.30 6.84 -12.42
CA GLY A 174 -5.09 6.85 -13.65
C GLY A 174 -4.89 5.60 -14.51
N HIS A 175 -5.64 5.54 -15.60
CA HIS A 175 -5.57 4.52 -16.64
C HIS A 175 -5.99 3.09 -16.22
N ASP A 176 -6.19 2.26 -17.25
CA ASP A 176 -6.54 0.85 -17.09
C ASP A 176 -5.31 -0.03 -16.78
N HIS A 177 -5.57 -1.11 -16.04
CA HIS A 177 -4.64 -2.21 -15.87
C HIS A 177 -4.40 -2.93 -17.19
N SER A 178 -3.13 -3.07 -17.57
CA SER A 178 -2.69 -3.79 -18.76
C SER A 178 -1.39 -4.57 -18.50
N GLU A 179 -1.15 -4.97 -17.25
CA GLU A 179 0.07 -5.66 -16.85
C GLU A 179 0.27 -6.96 -17.62
N GLN A 180 1.45 -7.11 -18.19
CA GLN A 180 1.81 -8.25 -19.04
C GLN A 180 2.65 -9.30 -18.30
N ALA A 181 3.24 -8.93 -17.16
CA ALA A 181 4.12 -9.80 -16.40
C ALA A 181 4.20 -9.38 -14.92
N VAL A 182 4.72 -10.29 -14.10
CA VAL A 182 5.19 -10.01 -12.74
C VAL A 182 6.71 -10.11 -12.72
N LEU A 183 7.38 -9.12 -12.14
CA LEU A 183 8.83 -9.02 -12.01
C LEU A 183 9.20 -8.98 -10.52
N SER A 184 9.88 -10.02 -10.03
CA SER A 184 10.50 -10.03 -8.70
C SER A 184 11.97 -9.63 -8.79
N ILE A 185 12.39 -8.70 -7.94
CA ILE A 185 13.73 -8.10 -7.91
C ILE A 185 14.39 -8.46 -6.57
N THR A 186 15.37 -9.36 -6.60
CA THR A 186 15.79 -10.12 -5.40
C THR A 186 17.16 -9.75 -4.81
N SER A 187 18.02 -9.01 -5.52
CA SER A 187 19.29 -8.51 -4.95
C SER A 187 20.04 -7.57 -5.89
N ILE A 188 20.87 -6.68 -5.30
CA ILE A 188 22.06 -6.11 -5.92
C ILE A 188 23.30 -6.72 -5.25
N GLU A 189 23.95 -7.71 -5.89
CA GLU A 189 25.26 -8.17 -5.42
C GLU A 189 26.22 -6.97 -5.44
N GLY A 190 26.97 -6.74 -4.34
CA GLY A 190 27.95 -5.66 -4.26
C GLY A 190 27.44 -4.28 -3.79
N CYS A 191 26.13 -4.09 -3.54
CA CYS A 191 25.57 -2.80 -3.06
C CYS A 191 24.57 -2.97 -1.90
N PRO A 192 25.01 -3.36 -0.68
CA PRO A 192 24.10 -3.49 0.47
C PRO A 192 23.33 -2.21 0.76
N GLY A 193 22.01 -2.32 0.93
CA GLY A 193 21.14 -1.16 1.23
C GLY A 193 20.71 -0.31 0.04
N PHE A 194 21.10 -0.69 -1.18
CA PHE A 194 20.63 -0.08 -2.41
C PHE A 194 19.68 -1.00 -3.15
N THR A 195 18.76 -0.38 -3.88
CA THR A 195 17.84 -1.05 -4.79
C THR A 195 17.63 -0.12 -5.98
N PRO A 196 17.54 -0.64 -7.21
CA PRO A 196 17.25 0.21 -8.33
C PRO A 196 15.78 0.60 -8.25
N LEU A 197 15.50 1.82 -8.70
CA LEU A 197 14.13 2.22 -8.95
C LEU A 197 13.73 1.67 -10.32
N ILE A 198 12.50 1.19 -10.45
CA ILE A 198 11.98 0.64 -11.70
C ILE A 198 10.73 1.42 -12.09
N THR A 199 10.65 1.85 -13.33
CA THR A 199 9.40 2.33 -13.95
C THR A 199 8.58 1.12 -14.36
N GLN A 200 7.34 1.03 -13.89
CA GLN A 200 6.46 -0.12 -14.16
C GLN A 200 5.67 0.03 -15.46
N ARG A 201 5.65 1.24 -16.04
CA ARG A 201 5.03 1.58 -17.31
C ARG A 201 6.07 2.08 -18.30
N THR A 202 6.16 1.44 -19.47
CA THR A 202 7.05 1.91 -20.55
C THR A 202 6.27 2.67 -21.61
N ALA A 203 6.68 3.90 -21.91
CA ALA A 203 6.19 4.62 -23.09
C ALA A 203 6.57 3.83 -24.35
N ALA A 204 5.70 3.77 -25.36
CA ALA A 204 6.09 3.24 -26.65
C ALA A 204 7.22 4.08 -27.23
N ALA A 205 8.22 3.41 -27.81
CA ALA A 205 9.43 4.03 -28.32
C ALA A 205 9.18 5.18 -29.33
N ASP A 206 8.01 5.17 -30.00
CA ASP A 206 7.69 6.07 -31.11
C ASP A 206 6.40 6.89 -30.91
N GLY A 207 5.83 6.92 -29.70
CA GLY A 207 4.55 7.58 -29.44
C GLY A 207 4.69 8.98 -28.80
N PRO A 208 3.84 9.98 -29.18
CA PRO A 208 3.74 11.21 -28.41
C PRO A 208 3.33 10.89 -26.96
N PRO A 209 3.87 11.61 -25.96
CA PRO A 209 3.70 11.30 -24.53
C PRO A 209 2.25 11.35 -24.03
N ASP A 210 1.32 11.95 -24.78
CA ASP A 210 -0.04 12.28 -24.33
C ASP A 210 -1.12 11.33 -24.91
N ASN A 211 -0.76 10.16 -25.44
CA ASN A 211 -1.73 9.21 -25.96
C ASN A 211 -1.63 7.84 -25.27
N ASP A 212 -2.63 7.55 -24.42
CA ASP A 212 -2.80 6.28 -23.70
C ASP A 212 -2.76 5.04 -24.59
N ALA A 213 -3.01 5.19 -25.89
CA ALA A 213 -2.92 4.12 -26.88
C ALA A 213 -1.48 3.66 -27.20
N LEU A 214 -0.46 4.28 -26.60
CA LEU A 214 0.96 4.09 -26.96
C LEU A 214 1.85 3.78 -25.75
N TYR A 215 1.39 2.97 -24.80
CA TYR A 215 2.28 2.33 -23.83
C TYR A 215 2.72 0.95 -24.35
N ALA A 216 4.03 0.68 -24.31
CA ALA A 216 4.59 -0.58 -24.78
C ALA A 216 4.29 -1.75 -23.83
N GLY A 217 4.03 -1.45 -22.55
CA GLY A 217 3.53 -2.42 -21.58
C GLY A 217 3.56 -1.91 -20.15
N GLN A 218 2.75 -2.53 -19.31
CA GLN A 218 2.78 -2.41 -17.85
C GLN A 218 3.30 -3.72 -17.25
N ILE A 219 3.96 -3.64 -16.10
CA ILE A 219 4.40 -4.83 -15.33
C ILE A 219 4.09 -4.63 -13.85
N PHE A 220 3.77 -5.72 -13.15
CA PHE A 220 3.85 -5.72 -11.70
C PHE A 220 5.32 -5.85 -11.28
N ALA A 221 5.89 -4.92 -10.53
CA ALA A 221 7.27 -5.04 -10.05
C ALA A 221 7.34 -5.11 -8.52
N ASN A 222 8.06 -6.07 -7.96
CA ASN A 222 8.19 -6.31 -6.52
C ASN A 222 9.67 -6.37 -6.10
N HIS A 223 10.06 -5.58 -5.10
CA HIS A 223 11.45 -5.42 -4.65
C HIS A 223 11.74 -6.23 -3.38
N ASP A 224 11.76 -7.55 -3.51
CA ASP A 224 11.88 -8.50 -2.38
C ASP A 224 13.05 -8.17 -1.44
N PHE A 225 14.22 -7.80 -1.97
CA PHE A 225 15.37 -7.47 -1.14
C PHE A 225 15.12 -6.26 -0.25
N SER A 226 14.61 -5.17 -0.83
CA SER A 226 14.34 -3.92 -0.10
C SER A 226 13.24 -4.10 0.92
N VAL A 227 12.23 -4.89 0.58
CA VAL A 227 11.14 -5.26 1.48
C VAL A 227 11.67 -6.02 2.70
N LYS A 228 12.59 -6.97 2.51
CA LYS A 228 13.20 -7.70 3.63
C LYS A 228 13.94 -6.75 4.60
N MET A 229 14.70 -5.80 4.07
CA MET A 229 15.43 -4.82 4.90
C MET A 229 14.52 -3.92 5.73
N ILE A 230 13.38 -3.46 5.18
CA ILE A 230 12.45 -2.65 5.96
C ILE A 230 11.70 -3.51 6.99
N ARG A 231 11.39 -4.77 6.65
CA ARG A 231 10.74 -5.69 7.60
C ARG A 231 11.62 -6.02 8.81
N ASP A 232 12.94 -6.02 8.69
CA ASP A 232 13.85 -6.14 9.84
C ASP A 232 13.65 -4.98 10.83
N LYS A 233 13.62 -3.74 10.32
CA LYS A 233 13.36 -2.54 11.14
C LYS A 233 11.96 -2.54 11.74
N VAL A 234 10.96 -3.02 11.00
CA VAL A 234 9.57 -3.12 11.46
C VAL A 234 9.45 -4.18 12.58
N ALA A 235 10.16 -5.30 12.46
CA ALA A 235 10.20 -6.32 13.52
C ALA A 235 10.85 -5.78 14.80
N GLU A 236 11.98 -5.07 14.68
CA GLU A 236 12.59 -4.38 15.83
C GLU A 236 11.65 -3.35 16.47
N TYR A 237 10.90 -2.61 15.67
CA TYR A 237 9.94 -1.62 16.16
C TYR A 237 8.82 -2.28 16.98
N TYR A 238 8.14 -3.30 16.44
CA TYR A 238 7.00 -3.93 17.10
C TYR A 238 7.40 -4.72 18.35
N THR A 239 8.58 -5.36 18.36
CA THR A 239 9.07 -6.10 19.54
C THR A 239 9.48 -5.19 20.70
N ARG A 240 9.74 -3.90 20.45
CA ARG A 240 10.02 -2.89 21.49
C ARG A 240 8.79 -2.09 21.92
N MET A 241 7.64 -2.30 21.28
CA MET A 241 6.44 -1.53 21.54
C MET A 241 5.71 -2.04 22.80
N ASP A 242 5.24 -1.12 23.63
CA ASP A 242 4.47 -1.46 24.83
C ASP A 242 3.22 -2.27 24.47
N GLY A 243 2.97 -3.33 25.24
CA GLY A 243 1.86 -4.27 25.01
C GLY A 243 2.26 -5.54 24.24
N MET A 244 3.50 -5.65 23.76
CA MET A 244 4.07 -6.95 23.38
C MET A 244 4.28 -7.79 24.66
N THR A 245 3.34 -8.68 24.98
CA THR A 245 3.43 -9.55 26.16
C THR A 245 4.07 -10.90 25.87
N ALA A 246 4.13 -11.29 24.58
CA ALA A 246 4.89 -12.45 24.15
C ALA A 246 6.38 -12.09 24.14
N ASP A 247 7.23 -12.98 24.66
CA ASP A 247 8.69 -12.89 24.50
C ASP A 247 9.07 -13.30 23.07
N LEU A 248 8.59 -12.52 22.11
CA LEU A 248 8.80 -12.75 20.69
C LEU A 248 10.03 -11.95 20.27
N SER A 249 11.11 -12.64 19.89
CA SER A 249 12.30 -11.98 19.38
C SER A 249 12.00 -11.27 18.05
N ALA A 250 12.83 -10.28 17.68
CA ALA A 250 12.70 -9.61 16.39
C ALA A 250 12.79 -10.60 15.23
N GLU A 251 13.62 -11.63 15.34
CA GLU A 251 13.75 -12.71 14.35
C GLU A 251 12.47 -13.55 14.24
N ALA A 252 11.84 -13.88 15.37
CA ALA A 252 10.59 -14.64 15.37
C ALA A 252 9.43 -13.81 14.78
N PHE A 253 9.33 -12.52 15.14
CA PHE A 253 8.36 -11.60 14.52
C PHE A 253 8.61 -11.48 13.02
N ARG A 254 9.88 -11.30 12.63
CA ARG A 254 10.31 -11.17 11.24
C ARG A 254 9.91 -12.39 10.42
N ALA A 255 10.11 -13.60 10.96
CA ALA A 255 9.72 -14.85 10.32
C ALA A 255 8.20 -14.97 10.16
N ALA A 256 7.42 -14.60 11.17
CA ALA A 256 5.96 -14.57 11.09
C ALA A 256 5.46 -13.57 10.03
N LEU A 257 6.10 -12.39 9.94
CA LEU A 257 5.82 -11.38 8.93
C LEU A 257 6.11 -11.87 7.51
N ASP A 258 7.25 -12.53 7.27
CA ASP A 258 7.53 -13.15 5.96
C ASP A 258 6.53 -14.24 5.59
N ALA A 259 6.20 -15.11 6.55
CA ALA A 259 5.24 -16.18 6.32
C ALA A 259 3.85 -15.63 5.95
N LEU A 260 3.41 -14.54 6.57
CA LEU A 260 2.15 -13.89 6.22
C LEU A 260 2.24 -13.16 4.88
N ALA A 261 3.18 -12.23 4.75
CA ALA A 261 3.22 -11.31 3.62
C ALA A 261 3.62 -12.01 2.31
N ASP A 262 4.65 -12.85 2.32
CA ASP A 262 5.17 -13.48 1.09
C ASP A 262 4.42 -14.76 0.75
N SER A 263 4.15 -15.61 1.74
CA SER A 263 3.57 -16.94 1.45
C SER A 263 2.05 -16.92 1.31
N LYS A 264 1.35 -15.97 1.96
CA LYS A 264 -0.11 -15.86 1.88
C LYS A 264 -0.55 -14.67 1.05
N GLN A 265 -0.20 -13.46 1.45
CA GLN A 265 -0.80 -12.25 0.88
C GLN A 265 -0.32 -11.95 -0.54
N LEU A 266 0.98 -12.08 -0.81
CA LEU A 266 1.54 -11.94 -2.16
C LEU A 266 0.97 -13.01 -3.09
N MET A 267 0.93 -14.26 -2.66
CA MET A 267 0.38 -15.38 -3.45
C MET A 267 -1.11 -15.20 -3.76
N ALA A 268 -1.93 -14.81 -2.77
CA ALA A 268 -3.35 -14.52 -2.97
C ALA A 268 -3.55 -13.35 -3.96
N SER A 269 -2.71 -12.33 -3.88
CA SER A 269 -2.75 -11.20 -4.81
C SER A 269 -2.34 -11.58 -6.21
N ALA A 270 -1.26 -12.35 -6.36
CA ALA A 270 -0.82 -12.84 -7.66
C ALA A 270 -1.91 -13.71 -8.33
N ALA A 271 -2.58 -14.58 -7.56
CA ALA A 271 -3.68 -15.40 -8.06
C ALA A 271 -4.87 -14.58 -8.59
N ARG A 272 -5.10 -13.38 -8.04
CA ARG A 272 -6.24 -12.51 -8.39
C ARG A 272 -5.93 -11.44 -9.42
N LEU A 273 -4.74 -10.84 -9.33
CA LEU A 273 -4.33 -9.68 -10.13
C LEU A 273 -3.46 -10.07 -11.33
N ALA A 274 -2.67 -11.14 -11.20
CA ALA A 274 -1.70 -11.54 -12.21
C ALA A 274 -2.02 -12.93 -12.81
N GLN A 275 -3.30 -13.28 -12.88
CA GLN A 275 -3.73 -14.58 -13.40
C GLN A 275 -3.21 -14.80 -14.83
N ASN A 276 -2.55 -15.93 -15.05
CA ASN A 276 -1.93 -16.31 -16.33
C ASN A 276 -0.82 -15.36 -16.83
N ARG A 277 -0.26 -14.51 -15.97
CA ARG A 277 0.89 -13.67 -16.32
C ARG A 277 2.20 -14.41 -16.05
N PRO A 278 3.20 -14.31 -16.96
CA PRO A 278 4.52 -14.84 -16.69
C PRO A 278 5.17 -14.14 -15.48
N LEU A 279 5.84 -14.93 -14.65
CA LEU A 279 6.67 -14.45 -13.54
C LEU A 279 8.13 -14.48 -13.98
N TYR A 280 8.78 -13.33 -13.89
CA TYR A 280 10.21 -13.17 -14.11
C TYR A 280 10.90 -12.83 -12.80
N ASN A 281 12.11 -13.36 -12.63
CA ASN A 281 13.01 -12.99 -11.55
C ASN A 281 14.19 -12.22 -12.16
N ALA A 282 14.41 -11.00 -11.70
CA ALA A 282 15.58 -10.21 -12.04
C ALA A 282 16.52 -10.15 -10.85
N THR A 283 17.77 -10.56 -11.09
CA THR A 283 18.88 -10.31 -10.18
C THR A 283 19.74 -9.23 -10.81
N ILE A 284 20.01 -8.18 -10.04
CA ILE A 284 20.79 -7.05 -10.50
C ILE A 284 22.19 -7.24 -9.91
N VAL A 285 23.22 -7.08 -10.73
CA VAL A 285 24.60 -7.27 -10.30
C VAL A 285 25.28 -5.92 -10.44
N GLY A 286 25.57 -5.29 -9.31
CA GLY A 286 26.23 -4.00 -9.25
C GLY A 286 27.69 -4.15 -8.86
N LYS A 287 28.54 -3.23 -9.29
CA LYS A 287 29.80 -2.97 -8.60
C LYS A 287 29.67 -1.58 -8.00
N THR A 288 29.78 -1.47 -6.68
CA THR A 288 29.88 -0.14 -6.06
C THR A 288 31.19 0.48 -6.54
N TYR A 289 31.09 1.47 -7.43
CA TYR A 289 32.22 2.34 -7.74
C TYR A 289 32.20 3.47 -6.71
N ILE A 290 33.09 3.37 -5.72
CA ILE A 290 33.41 4.51 -4.85
C ILE A 290 34.55 5.23 -5.58
N PRO A 291 34.33 6.42 -6.17
CA PRO A 291 35.44 7.17 -6.74
C PRO A 291 36.42 7.48 -5.61
N ASP A 292 37.70 7.18 -5.80
CA ASP A 292 38.76 7.65 -4.91
C ASP A 292 38.71 9.19 -4.90
N TYR A 293 38.26 9.78 -3.79
CA TYR A 293 38.25 11.23 -3.55
C TYR A 293 39.41 11.61 -2.62
#